data_AF-A0AAD8EHZ3-F1
#
_entry.id   AF-A0AAD8EHZ3-F1
#
_cell.length_a   1.000
_cell.length_b   1.000
_cell.length_c   1.000
_cell.angle_alpha   90.00
_cell.angle_beta   90.00
_cell.angle_gamma   90.00
#
_symmetry.space_group_name_H-M   'P 1'
#
loop_
_entity.id
_entity.type
_entity.pdbx_description
1 polymer ?
#
loop_
_entity_poly.entity_id
_entity_poly.type
_entity_poly.pdbx_seq_one_letter_code
_entity_poly.pdbx_strand_id
1 'polypeptide(L)'
;FTGPLWIIFLDNAQDREELLGDVVIPINTELLLAKKTQNGIYLEEMFNIENKSKKILNYFGVWSEQSGLNVTNNQLYERRKNFNGMKFQANPPMTNVMENGPVISIDGFVGEVWRDLENSLNFTTVYHIPMIQTENNTLVDGKWQGMFDEVRNSISLLGIDSITMTGERAQKVDFAMSLLSTK
;
A
#
# COMPACT_ATOMS: atom_id res chain seq x y z
N PHE A 1 -2.40 -7.13 12.17
CA PHE A 1 -3.02 -8.39 11.72
C PHE A 1 -2.19 -8.94 10.58
N THR A 2 -1.57 -10.10 10.75
CA THR A 2 -0.97 -10.85 9.65
C THR A 2 -2.07 -11.67 8.98
N GLY A 3 -2.15 -11.60 7.65
CA GLY A 3 -3.05 -12.42 6.84
C GLY A 3 -2.58 -13.88 6.77
N PRO A 4 -3.10 -14.67 5.83
CA PRO A 4 -2.72 -16.08 5.72
C PRO A 4 -1.26 -16.24 5.29
N LEU A 5 -0.65 -17.34 5.75
CA LEU A 5 0.68 -17.80 5.35
C LEU A 5 0.55 -18.92 4.32
N TRP A 6 1.20 -18.76 3.17
CA TRP A 6 1.24 -19.74 2.10
C TRP A 6 2.68 -20.02 1.69
N ILE A 7 2.97 -21.28 1.34
CA ILE A 7 4.23 -21.69 0.75
C ILE A 7 3.97 -22.45 -0.55
N ILE A 8 4.64 -22.05 -1.63
CA ILE A 8 4.53 -22.69 -2.95
C ILE A 8 5.93 -23.17 -3.37
N PHE A 9 6.03 -24.43 -3.73
CA PHE A 9 7.24 -25.01 -4.29
C PHE A 9 7.24 -24.82 -5.80
N LEU A 10 8.31 -24.25 -6.33
CA LEU A 10 8.49 -23.97 -7.76
C LEU A 10 9.71 -24.73 -8.28
N ASP A 11 9.56 -25.33 -9.46
CA ASP A 11 10.66 -26.05 -10.11
C ASP A 11 11.57 -25.07 -10.86
N ASN A 12 11.02 -24.01 -11.46
CA ASN A 12 11.78 -22.96 -12.12
C ASN A 12 11.08 -21.57 -12.09
N ALA A 13 11.73 -20.56 -12.68
CA ALA A 13 11.24 -19.18 -12.67
C ALA A 13 10.07 -18.90 -13.63
N GLN A 14 9.88 -19.72 -14.68
CA GLN A 14 8.76 -19.59 -15.61
C GLN A 14 7.44 -20.02 -14.95
N ASP A 15 7.47 -21.09 -14.13
CA ASP A 15 6.30 -21.58 -13.38
C ASP A 15 5.68 -20.47 -12.51
N ARG A 16 6.51 -19.57 -11.98
CA ARG A 16 6.06 -18.43 -11.17
C ARG A 16 5.13 -17.50 -11.95
N GLU A 17 5.50 -17.14 -13.18
CA GLU A 17 4.71 -16.20 -13.98
C GLU A 17 3.43 -16.86 -14.46
N GLU A 18 3.51 -18.12 -14.89
CA GLU A 18 2.35 -18.90 -15.33
C GLU A 18 1.32 -19.08 -14.21
N LEU A 19 1.76 -19.39 -12.99
CA LEU A 19 0.86 -19.66 -11.87
C LEU A 19 0.36 -18.42 -11.14
N LEU A 20 1.22 -17.39 -11.01
CA LEU A 20 0.97 -16.27 -10.12
C LEU A 20 0.88 -14.92 -10.82
N GLY A 21 1.17 -14.83 -12.13
CA GLY A 21 1.21 -13.57 -12.89
C GLY A 21 -0.02 -12.69 -12.62
N ASP A 22 -1.21 -13.27 -12.76
CA ASP A 22 -2.48 -12.57 -12.57
C ASP A 22 -3.02 -12.60 -11.12
N VAL A 23 -2.35 -13.30 -10.21
CA VAL A 23 -2.77 -13.40 -8.81
C VAL A 23 -2.31 -12.16 -8.04
N VAL A 24 -3.26 -11.43 -7.47
CA VAL A 24 -2.96 -10.32 -6.55
C VAL A 24 -2.63 -10.90 -5.19
N ILE A 25 -1.45 -10.58 -4.67
CA ILE A 25 -0.99 -11.04 -3.35
C ILE A 25 -0.96 -9.83 -2.41
N PRO A 26 -1.96 -9.65 -1.54
CA PRO A 26 -2.06 -8.45 -0.71
C PRO A 26 -0.86 -8.23 0.22
N ILE A 27 -0.55 -6.97 0.54
CA ILE A 27 0.56 -6.59 1.44
C ILE A 27 0.43 -7.09 2.89
N ASN A 28 -0.71 -7.65 3.29
CA ASN A 28 -0.88 -8.30 4.58
C ASN A 28 -0.76 -9.84 4.51
N THR A 29 -0.64 -10.42 3.31
CA THR A 29 -0.51 -11.87 3.08
C THR A 29 0.97 -12.25 3.01
N GLU A 30 1.36 -13.35 3.67
CA GLU A 30 2.73 -13.87 3.61
C GLU A 30 2.78 -15.05 2.63
N LEU A 31 3.23 -14.79 1.40
CA LEU A 31 3.43 -15.82 0.40
C LEU A 31 4.93 -16.07 0.21
N LEU A 32 5.37 -17.29 0.46
CA LEU A 32 6.74 -17.74 0.28
C LEU A 32 6.85 -18.66 -0.95
N LEU A 33 7.83 -18.38 -1.79
CA LEU A 33 8.20 -19.20 -2.94
C LEU A 33 9.46 -19.99 -2.60
N ALA A 34 9.33 -21.31 -2.58
CA ALA A 34 10.43 -22.23 -2.33
C ALA A 34 11.00 -22.73 -3.66
N LYS A 35 12.24 -22.35 -3.96
CA LYS A 35 12.95 -22.72 -5.18
C LYS A 35 14.07 -23.68 -4.86
N LYS A 36 14.10 -24.82 -5.54
CA LYS A 36 15.21 -25.75 -5.42
C LYS A 36 16.47 -25.16 -6.06
N THR A 37 17.59 -25.28 -5.38
CA THR A 37 18.92 -24.88 -5.86
C THR A 37 19.89 -26.05 -5.73
N GLN A 38 21.13 -25.90 -6.19
CA GLN A 38 22.17 -26.92 -6.03
C GLN A 38 22.48 -27.21 -4.56
N ASN A 39 22.30 -26.22 -3.67
CA ASN A 39 22.74 -26.27 -2.27
C ASN A 39 21.57 -26.34 -1.28
N GLY A 40 20.35 -26.61 -1.74
CA GLY A 40 19.15 -26.66 -0.89
C GLY A 40 17.98 -25.88 -1.47
N ILE A 41 17.17 -25.24 -0.62
CA ILE A 41 15.98 -24.48 -0.98
C ILE A 41 16.22 -23.01 -0.70
N TYR A 42 15.96 -22.15 -1.69
CA TYR A 42 15.96 -20.71 -1.54
C TYR A 42 14.52 -20.21 -1.41
N LEU A 43 14.28 -19.38 -0.40
CA LEU A 43 12.95 -18.85 -0.06
C LEU A 43 12.88 -17.37 -0.39
N GLU A 44 11.89 -16.99 -1.19
CA GLU A 44 11.55 -15.59 -1.45
C GLU A 44 10.12 -15.29 -1.03
N GLU A 45 9.92 -14.15 -0.41
CA GLU A 45 8.60 -13.59 -0.20
C GLU A 45 8.14 -12.87 -1.47
N MET A 46 6.86 -13.05 -1.84
CA MET A 46 6.23 -12.34 -2.95
C MET A 46 4.98 -11.59 -2.48
N PHE A 47 4.81 -10.34 -2.92
CA PHE A 47 3.59 -9.57 -2.66
C PHE A 47 3.37 -8.44 -3.69
N ASN A 48 2.18 -7.86 -3.65
CA ASN A 48 1.78 -6.65 -4.36
C ASN A 48 1.46 -5.56 -3.33
N ILE A 49 1.78 -4.32 -3.70
CA ILE A 49 1.36 -3.14 -2.93
C ILE A 49 -0.03 -2.69 -3.41
N GLU A 50 -0.22 -2.64 -4.73
CA GLU A 50 -1.49 -2.29 -5.37
C GLU A 50 -1.94 -3.41 -6.32
N ASN A 51 -3.24 -3.51 -6.57
CA ASN A 51 -3.77 -4.38 -7.61
C ASN A 51 -3.13 -4.00 -8.98
N LYS A 52 -2.64 -4.98 -9.73
CA LYS A 52 -1.90 -4.82 -11.00
C LYS A 52 -0.54 -4.13 -10.91
N SER A 53 -0.03 -3.83 -9.70
CA SER A 53 1.37 -3.41 -9.53
C SER A 53 2.34 -4.55 -9.85
N LYS A 54 3.59 -4.19 -10.16
CA LYS A 54 4.67 -5.18 -10.27
C LYS A 54 4.82 -5.92 -8.93
N LYS A 55 4.92 -7.24 -8.98
CA LYS A 55 5.17 -8.05 -7.78
C LYS A 55 6.57 -7.75 -7.23
N ILE A 56 6.65 -7.57 -5.92
CA ILE A 56 7.90 -7.41 -5.19
C ILE A 56 8.36 -8.78 -4.73
N LEU A 57 9.66 -9.02 -4.85
CA LEU A 57 10.33 -10.22 -4.39
C LEU A 57 11.38 -9.83 -3.37
N ASN A 58 11.27 -10.39 -2.18
CA ASN A 58 12.21 -10.17 -1.10
C ASN A 58 12.84 -11.49 -0.69
N TYR A 59 14.14 -11.47 -0.40
CA TYR A 59 14.79 -12.60 0.24
C TYR A 59 14.13 -12.89 1.60
N PHE A 60 13.76 -14.14 1.82
CA PHE A 60 13.22 -14.60 3.11
C PHE A 60 14.22 -15.48 3.85
N GLY A 61 14.88 -16.40 3.14
CA GLY A 61 15.78 -17.34 3.78
C GLY A 61 16.29 -18.42 2.84
N VAL A 62 16.99 -19.37 3.45
CA VAL A 62 17.46 -20.59 2.82
C VAL A 62 17.24 -21.78 3.74
N TRP A 63 17.12 -22.96 3.15
CA TRP A 63 17.18 -24.22 3.86
C TRP A 63 18.21 -25.13 3.19
N SER A 64 19.03 -25.82 3.97
CA SER A 64 19.94 -26.87 3.51
C SER A 64 19.97 -28.03 4.50
N GLU A 65 20.44 -29.20 4.07
CA GLU A 65 20.62 -30.34 4.98
C GLU A 65 21.67 -30.03 6.07
N GLN A 66 22.69 -29.23 5.73
CA GLN A 66 23.80 -28.92 6.63
C GLN A 66 23.42 -27.86 7.67
N SER A 67 22.70 -26.82 7.27
CA SER A 67 22.38 -25.66 8.14
C SER A 67 20.95 -25.68 8.69
N GLY A 68 20.08 -26.55 8.20
CA GLY A 68 18.64 -26.46 8.42
C GLY A 68 18.05 -25.16 7.85
N LEU A 69 16.91 -24.74 8.41
CA LEU A 69 16.21 -23.51 8.02
C LEU A 69 16.90 -22.29 8.62
N ASN A 70 17.36 -21.37 7.76
CA ASN A 70 17.91 -20.08 8.15
C ASN A 70 17.11 -18.97 7.44
N VAL A 71 16.32 -18.23 8.21
CA VAL A 71 15.40 -17.21 7.71
C VAL A 71 15.65 -15.88 8.42
N THR A 72 15.17 -14.81 7.82
CA THR A 72 15.17 -13.49 8.44
C THR A 72 14.37 -13.47 9.76
N ASN A 73 14.87 -12.72 10.74
CA ASN A 73 14.18 -12.48 12.02
C ASN A 73 13.23 -11.27 11.97
N ASN A 74 13.20 -10.56 10.83
CA ASN A 74 12.37 -9.37 10.67
C ASN A 74 10.89 -9.75 10.59
N GLN A 75 10.05 -8.96 11.24
CA GLN A 75 8.59 -9.06 11.16
C GLN A 75 8.10 -8.72 9.75
N LEU A 76 6.86 -9.14 9.44
CA LEU A 76 6.24 -9.00 8.11
C LEU A 76 6.46 -7.61 7.47
N TYR A 77 6.09 -6.55 8.19
CA TYR A 77 6.15 -5.19 7.66
C TYR A 77 7.57 -4.60 7.67
N GLU A 78 8.46 -5.09 8.53
CA GLU A 78 9.87 -4.67 8.52
C GLU A 78 10.59 -5.13 7.25
N ARG A 79 10.16 -6.26 6.69
CA ARG A 79 10.65 -6.75 5.38
C ARG A 79 10.05 -5.99 4.21
N ARG A 80 8.89 -5.36 4.41
CA ARG A 80 8.09 -4.66 3.37
C ARG A 80 8.18 -3.13 3.45
N LYS A 81 9.21 -2.61 4.11
CA LYS A 81 9.42 -1.18 4.35
C LYS A 81 9.94 -0.38 3.14
N ASN A 82 9.81 -0.91 1.93
CA ASN A 82 10.28 -0.25 0.71
C ASN A 82 9.33 -0.55 -0.45
N PHE A 83 8.76 0.51 -1.00
CA PHE A 83 7.77 0.50 -2.07
C PHE A 83 8.40 0.77 -3.44
N ASN A 84 9.74 0.71 -3.53
CA ASN A 84 10.53 0.72 -4.75
C ASN A 84 10.22 1.88 -5.72
N GLY A 85 9.95 3.07 -5.18
CA GLY A 85 9.66 4.26 -5.96
C GLY A 85 8.28 4.25 -6.63
N MET A 86 7.33 3.45 -6.12
CA MET A 86 5.95 3.46 -6.59
C MET A 86 5.34 4.86 -6.52
N LYS A 87 4.44 5.14 -7.45
CA LYS A 87 3.70 6.41 -7.52
C LYS A 87 2.25 6.16 -7.14
N PHE A 88 1.78 6.75 -6.05
CA PHE A 88 0.37 6.68 -5.67
C PHE A 88 -0.39 7.89 -6.16
N GLN A 89 -1.59 7.67 -6.69
CA GLN A 89 -2.52 8.74 -6.99
C GLN A 89 -3.34 9.06 -5.74
N ALA A 90 -3.28 10.31 -5.29
CA ALA A 90 -3.98 10.72 -4.09
C ALA A 90 -4.73 12.03 -4.28
N ASN A 91 -5.87 12.16 -3.59
CA ASN A 91 -6.51 13.45 -3.43
C ASN A 91 -5.83 14.22 -2.28
N PRO A 92 -5.36 15.46 -2.51
CA PRO A 92 -4.77 16.29 -1.46
C PRO A 92 -5.85 16.88 -0.53
N PRO A 93 -5.47 17.35 0.67
CA PRO A 93 -6.35 18.11 1.54
C PRO A 93 -6.72 19.44 0.87
N MET A 94 -7.98 19.85 0.99
CA MET A 94 -8.47 21.05 0.31
C MET A 94 -7.85 22.35 0.87
N THR A 95 -7.43 22.35 2.13
CA THR A 95 -7.04 23.59 2.84
C THR A 95 -5.56 23.95 2.76
N ASN A 96 -4.68 23.03 2.33
CA ASN A 96 -3.23 23.17 2.49
C ASN A 96 -2.44 22.99 1.18
N VAL A 97 -3.05 23.31 0.04
CA VAL A 97 -2.38 23.30 -1.26
C VAL A 97 -1.59 24.59 -1.43
N MET A 98 -0.25 24.50 -1.45
CA MET A 98 0.58 25.66 -1.81
C MET A 98 0.52 25.89 -3.32
N GLU A 99 -0.06 27.01 -3.75
CA GLU A 99 -0.10 27.40 -5.16
C GLU A 99 1.27 27.93 -5.62
N ASN A 100 1.90 27.20 -6.54
CA ASN A 100 2.89 27.69 -7.51
C ASN A 100 2.91 26.75 -8.74
N GLY A 101 1.73 26.39 -9.28
CA GLY A 101 1.57 25.41 -10.37
C GLY A 101 0.62 24.24 -9.99
N PRO A 102 0.58 23.12 -10.76
CA PRO A 102 -0.17 21.93 -10.35
C PRO A 102 0.32 21.48 -8.97
N VAL A 103 -0.58 21.05 -8.07
CA VAL A 103 -0.30 20.73 -6.64
C VAL A 103 1.04 20.02 -6.46
N ILE A 104 2.02 20.73 -5.90
CA ILE A 104 3.39 20.22 -5.75
C ILE A 104 3.61 19.57 -4.38
N SER A 105 2.90 20.04 -3.34
CA SER A 105 3.07 19.52 -1.99
C SER A 105 1.87 19.83 -1.10
N ILE A 106 1.64 18.94 -0.14
CA ILE A 106 0.69 19.11 0.96
C ILE A 106 1.46 19.58 2.20
N ASP A 107 0.89 20.55 2.92
CA ASP A 107 1.51 21.17 4.10
C ASP A 107 0.69 20.94 5.39
N GLY A 108 1.25 21.35 6.53
CA GLY A 108 0.69 21.14 7.87
C GLY A 108 0.91 19.71 8.39
N PHE A 109 0.36 19.41 9.58
CA PHE A 109 0.63 18.17 10.30
C PHE A 109 0.44 16.89 9.46
N VAL A 110 -0.69 16.78 8.75
CA VAL A 110 -0.95 15.61 7.88
C VAL A 110 0.04 15.55 6.72
N GLY A 111 0.45 16.70 6.17
CA GLY A 111 1.43 16.76 5.09
C GLY A 111 2.84 16.38 5.53
N GLU A 112 3.24 16.75 6.74
CA GLU A 112 4.51 16.31 7.35
C GLU A 112 4.52 14.79 7.57
N VAL A 113 3.48 14.25 8.20
CA VAL A 113 3.37 12.80 8.44
C VAL A 113 3.39 12.02 7.11
N TRP A 114 2.66 12.49 6.10
CA TRP A 114 2.64 11.83 4.79
C TRP A 114 4.01 11.85 4.11
N ARG A 115 4.74 12.96 4.21
CA ARG A 115 6.10 13.09 3.66
C ARG A 115 7.09 12.18 4.36
N ASP A 116 6.96 12.01 5.68
CA ASP A 116 7.75 11.03 6.43
C ASP A 116 7.47 9.60 5.97
N LEU A 117 6.21 9.28 5.63
CA LEU A 117 5.85 7.98 5.04
C LEU A 117 6.45 7.82 3.64
N GLU A 118 6.35 8.81 2.76
CA GLU A 118 6.97 8.80 1.42
C GLU A 118 8.47 8.50 1.50
N ASN A 119 9.17 9.20 2.39
CA ASN A 119 10.61 9.03 2.61
C ASN A 119 10.95 7.67 3.22
N SER A 120 10.22 7.26 4.26
CA SER A 120 10.51 6.03 5.01
C SER A 120 10.21 4.77 4.22
N LEU A 121 9.17 4.82 3.38
CA LEU A 121 8.70 3.69 2.58
C LEU A 121 9.13 3.77 1.11
N ASN A 122 9.85 4.82 0.69
CA ASN A 122 10.36 4.98 -0.67
C ASN A 122 9.24 4.88 -1.74
N PHE A 123 8.26 5.77 -1.66
CA PHE A 123 7.25 6.01 -2.70
C PHE A 123 7.09 7.51 -2.93
N THR A 124 6.38 7.89 -3.99
CA THR A 124 5.98 9.28 -4.24
C THR A 124 4.49 9.39 -4.53
N THR A 125 3.94 10.57 -4.35
CA THR A 125 2.53 10.86 -4.59
C THR A 125 2.35 11.75 -5.80
N VAL A 126 1.34 11.43 -6.61
CA VAL A 126 0.82 12.29 -7.67
C VAL A 126 -0.55 12.78 -7.21
N TYR A 127 -0.64 14.09 -6.97
CA TYR A 127 -1.88 14.70 -6.50
C TYR A 127 -2.87 14.91 -7.64
N HIS A 128 -4.09 14.42 -7.44
CA HIS A 128 -5.23 14.66 -8.32
C HIS A 128 -6.24 15.52 -7.56
N ILE A 129 -6.52 16.72 -8.07
CA ILE A 129 -7.56 17.57 -7.49
C ILE A 129 -8.92 17.07 -7.98
N PRO A 130 -9.88 16.77 -7.07
CA PRO A 130 -11.20 16.35 -7.49
C PRO A 130 -11.90 17.37 -8.38
N MET A 131 -12.69 16.88 -9.35
CA MET A 131 -13.48 17.77 -10.23
C MET A 131 -14.51 18.60 -9.44
N ILE A 132 -15.03 18.05 -8.34
CA ILE A 132 -15.95 18.73 -7.44
C ILE A 132 -15.24 18.94 -6.10
N GLN A 133 -14.91 20.19 -5.80
CA GLN A 133 -14.41 20.58 -4.49
C GLN A 133 -15.62 20.85 -3.60
N THR A 134 -15.88 19.98 -2.63
CA THR A 134 -16.93 20.21 -1.63
C THR A 134 -16.29 20.54 -0.30
N GLU A 135 -16.73 21.64 0.32
CA GLU A 135 -16.37 21.93 1.70
C GLU A 135 -16.91 20.79 2.59
N ASN A 136 -16.04 20.23 3.44
CA ASN A 136 -16.35 19.12 4.37
C ASN A 136 -16.68 17.76 3.74
N ASN A 137 -16.42 17.56 2.44
CA ASN A 137 -16.68 16.31 1.75
C ASN A 137 -18.12 15.81 2.00
N THR A 138 -19.10 16.70 1.92
CA THR A 138 -20.48 16.43 2.36
C THR A 138 -21.29 15.59 1.38
N LEU A 139 -22.31 14.91 1.90
CA LEU A 139 -23.39 14.37 1.09
C LEU A 139 -24.20 15.51 0.45
N VAL A 140 -24.23 15.54 -0.87
CA VAL A 140 -25.17 16.37 -1.63
C VAL A 140 -26.23 15.43 -2.19
N ASP A 141 -27.49 15.65 -1.84
CA ASP A 141 -28.63 14.82 -2.27
C ASP A 141 -28.46 13.32 -1.99
N GLY A 142 -27.86 12.98 -0.85
CA GLY A 142 -27.60 11.60 -0.44
C GLY A 142 -26.48 10.90 -1.21
N LYS A 143 -25.72 11.62 -2.05
CA LYS A 143 -24.53 11.13 -2.74
C LYS A 143 -23.28 11.84 -2.22
N TRP A 144 -22.25 11.05 -1.93
CA TRP A 144 -20.93 11.59 -1.63
C TRP A 144 -20.35 12.23 -2.88
N GLN A 145 -19.65 13.35 -2.71
CA GLN A 145 -18.95 14.06 -3.78
C GLN A 145 -17.50 14.33 -3.35
N GLY A 146 -16.66 14.72 -4.31
CA GLY A 146 -15.25 15.00 -4.07
C GLY A 146 -14.46 13.76 -3.71
N MET A 147 -13.61 13.85 -2.69
CA MET A 147 -12.61 12.83 -2.37
C MET A 147 -13.19 11.45 -2.08
N PHE A 148 -14.28 11.34 -1.31
CA PHE A 148 -14.87 10.04 -1.00
C PHE A 148 -15.40 9.32 -2.24
N ASP A 149 -15.98 10.05 -3.19
CA ASP A 149 -16.50 9.46 -4.42
C ASP A 149 -15.35 9.01 -5.33
N GLU A 150 -14.29 9.82 -5.44
CA GLU A 150 -13.12 9.47 -6.26
C GLU A 150 -12.34 8.26 -5.70
N VAL A 151 -12.15 8.17 -4.37
CA VAL A 151 -11.54 6.99 -3.74
C VAL A 151 -12.41 5.75 -3.94
N ARG A 152 -13.71 5.88 -3.70
CA ARG A 152 -14.65 4.76 -3.85
C ARG A 152 -14.70 4.23 -5.29
N ASN A 153 -14.64 5.12 -6.27
CA ASN A 153 -14.68 4.78 -7.69
C ASN A 153 -13.30 4.45 -8.28
N SER A 154 -12.26 4.34 -7.43
CA SER A 154 -10.88 4.04 -7.85
C SER A 154 -10.31 5.05 -8.86
N ILE A 155 -10.78 6.31 -8.81
CA ILE A 155 -10.20 7.43 -9.55
C ILE A 155 -8.90 7.87 -8.88
N SER A 156 -8.91 7.90 -7.54
CA SER A 156 -7.72 8.07 -6.70
C SER A 156 -7.57 6.86 -5.79
N LEU A 157 -6.34 6.46 -5.49
CA LEU A 157 -6.09 5.31 -4.60
C LEU A 157 -6.43 5.67 -3.15
N LEU A 158 -6.16 6.91 -2.75
CA LEU A 158 -6.32 7.35 -1.38
C LEU A 158 -6.66 8.84 -1.28
N GLY A 159 -7.30 9.19 -0.18
CA GLY A 159 -7.61 10.57 0.19
C GLY A 159 -6.78 11.01 1.39
N ILE A 160 -6.09 12.14 1.28
CA ILE A 160 -5.25 12.67 2.37
C ILE A 160 -5.91 13.93 2.90
N ASP A 161 -6.52 13.84 4.08
CA ASP A 161 -7.17 15.01 4.69
C ASP A 161 -7.33 14.85 6.20
N SER A 162 -7.52 15.98 6.89
CA SER A 162 -7.81 16.04 8.32
C SER A 162 -9.31 15.78 8.56
N ILE A 163 -9.74 14.53 8.34
CA ILE A 163 -11.17 14.16 8.41
C ILE A 163 -11.48 13.35 9.66
N THR A 164 -12.57 13.73 10.33
CA THR A 164 -13.16 12.92 11.41
C THR A 164 -13.76 11.64 10.86
N MET A 165 -13.32 10.50 11.43
CA MET A 165 -13.92 9.19 11.21
C MET A 165 -15.33 9.16 11.82
N THR A 166 -16.35 8.95 10.98
CA THR A 166 -17.74 8.74 11.41
C THR A 166 -18.23 7.37 10.94
N GLY A 167 -19.23 6.81 11.62
CA GLY A 167 -19.82 5.53 11.21
C GLY A 167 -20.38 5.56 9.79
N GLU A 168 -20.90 6.70 9.34
CA GLU A 168 -21.40 6.89 7.98
C GLU A 168 -20.28 6.85 6.93
N ARG A 169 -19.15 7.52 7.18
CA ARG A 169 -18.00 7.52 6.26
C ARG A 169 -17.29 6.16 6.23
N ALA A 170 -17.18 5.49 7.38
CA ALA A 170 -16.55 4.18 7.50
C ALA A 170 -17.33 3.07 6.78
N GLN A 171 -18.60 3.29 6.43
CA GLN A 171 -19.35 2.38 5.57
C GLN A 171 -19.00 2.50 4.08
N LYS A 172 -18.18 3.49 3.69
CA LYS A 172 -17.92 3.83 2.28
C LYS A 172 -16.46 3.72 1.89
N VAL A 173 -15.57 4.05 2.81
CA VAL A 173 -14.12 3.90 2.63
C VAL A 173 -13.50 3.34 3.89
N ASP A 174 -12.37 2.67 3.70
CA ASP A 174 -11.52 2.29 4.81
C ASP A 174 -10.68 3.50 5.27
N PHE A 175 -10.52 3.63 6.58
CA PHE A 175 -9.68 4.66 7.18
C PHE A 175 -8.37 4.06 7.67
N ALA A 176 -7.30 4.84 7.54
CA ALA A 176 -6.08 4.59 8.28
C ALA A 176 -6.33 4.72 9.80
N MET A 177 -5.37 4.23 10.60
CA MET A 177 -5.40 4.49 12.04
C MET A 177 -5.45 5.99 12.31
N SER A 178 -6.30 6.40 13.24
CA SER A 178 -6.41 7.80 13.64
C SER A 178 -5.07 8.31 14.17
N LEU A 179 -4.59 9.41 13.60
CA LEU A 179 -3.38 10.10 14.04
C LEU A 179 -3.67 11.08 15.20
N LEU A 180 -4.92 11.53 15.33
CA LEU A 180 -5.37 12.52 16.30
C LEU A 180 -6.75 12.15 16.85
N SER A 181 -6.86 12.13 18.18
CA SER A 181 -8.16 12.00 18.86
C SER A 181 -8.63 13.37 19.32
N THR A 182 -9.78 13.80 18.83
CA THR A 182 -10.48 15.00 19.30
C THR A 182 -11.62 14.59 20.21
N LYS A 183 -11.83 15.34 21.30
CA LYS A 183 -12.98 15.17 22.21
C LYS A 183 -14.22 15.86 21.68
#